data_AF-A0AAN7M2C9-F1
#
_entry.id   AF-A0AAN7M2C9-F1
#
_cell.length_a   1.000
_cell.length_b   1.000
_cell.length_c   1.000
_cell.angle_alpha   90.00
_cell.angle_beta   90.00
_cell.angle_gamma   90.00
#
_symmetry.space_group_name_H-M   'P 1'
#
loop_
_entity.id
_entity.type
_entity.pdbx_description
1 polymer ?
#
loop_
_entity_poly.entity_id
_entity_poly.type
_entity_poly.pdbx_seq_one_letter_code
_entity_poly.pdbx_strand_id
1 'polypeptide(L)'
;MHLVRENLFIGNIGDAAEVLQNGSNEITHIISVLSSASISFFSQWRSSLAIPTKEINKAYAGGSGNVLDTGEVCPTLVDASKSCLSPGKLLYSLEYAGKDLKLVRMAAPIRDMESEDILDYLEPLLDFIEKNRKEGSVLVHCFAGVSRSAAIITSYLMRSERLSQEDALESLKQSCEFVCPNDGFLEQVS
;
A
#
# COMPACT_ATOMS: atom_id res chain seq x y z
N MET A 1 0.29 -15.08 -6.51
CA MET A 1 0.28 -14.42 -5.19
C MET A 1 0.56 -15.43 -4.09
N HIS A 2 1.08 -14.99 -2.94
CA HIS A 2 1.48 -15.81 -1.81
C HIS A 2 0.78 -15.36 -0.53
N LEU A 3 0.33 -16.30 0.30
CA LEU A 3 -0.23 -16.04 1.62
C LEU A 3 0.90 -15.68 2.58
N VAL A 4 0.82 -14.48 3.18
CA VAL A 4 1.82 -13.99 4.15
C VAL A 4 1.35 -14.25 5.58
N ARG A 5 0.12 -13.88 5.88
CA ARG A 5 -0.60 -14.13 7.13
C ARG A 5 -2.06 -14.38 6.81
N GLU A 6 -2.83 -14.81 7.79
CA GLU A 6 -4.29 -14.92 7.67
C GLU A 6 -4.86 -13.63 7.04
N ASN A 7 -5.57 -13.79 5.92
CA ASN A 7 -6.19 -12.72 5.15
C ASN A 7 -5.24 -11.66 4.56
N LEU A 8 -3.94 -11.93 4.48
CA LEU A 8 -2.95 -11.02 3.90
C LEU A 8 -2.09 -11.73 2.84
N PHE A 9 -2.10 -11.19 1.64
CA PHE A 9 -1.41 -11.74 0.48
C PHE A 9 -0.44 -10.74 -0.12
N ILE A 10 0.67 -11.25 -0.67
CA ILE A 10 1.60 -10.50 -1.53
C ILE A 10 1.50 -11.00 -2.97
N GLY A 11 1.59 -10.09 -3.95
CA GLY A 11 1.57 -10.48 -5.36
C GLY A 11 2.21 -9.47 -6.30
N ASN A 12 2.19 -9.82 -7.58
CA ASN A 12 2.63 -8.98 -8.68
C ASN A 12 1.44 -8.35 -9.43
N ILE A 13 1.73 -7.57 -10.48
CA ILE A 13 0.66 -6.92 -11.27
C ILE A 13 -0.26 -7.92 -11.99
N GLY A 14 0.25 -9.09 -12.36
CA GLY A 14 -0.53 -10.16 -12.97
C GLY A 14 -1.57 -10.73 -12.01
N ASP A 15 -1.16 -11.00 -10.76
CA ASP A 15 -2.07 -11.47 -9.70
C ASP A 15 -3.21 -10.46 -9.47
N ALA A 16 -2.88 -9.18 -9.35
CA ALA A 16 -3.88 -8.13 -9.16
C ALA A 16 -4.79 -7.96 -10.38
N ALA A 17 -4.24 -8.07 -11.59
CA ALA A 17 -5.02 -7.99 -12.82
C ALA A 17 -6.04 -9.14 -12.92
N GLU A 18 -5.65 -10.36 -12.54
CA GLU A 18 -6.54 -11.52 -12.52
C GLU A 18 -7.70 -11.30 -11.55
N VAL A 19 -7.41 -10.87 -10.31
CA VAL A 19 -8.44 -10.58 -9.30
C VAL A 19 -9.37 -9.45 -9.76
N LEU A 20 -8.81 -8.35 -10.28
CA LEU A 20 -9.60 -7.21 -10.76
C LEU A 20 -10.48 -7.60 -11.96
N GLN A 21 -9.97 -8.40 -12.89
CA GLN A 21 -10.70 -8.76 -14.11
C GLN A 21 -11.78 -9.81 -13.85
N ASN A 22 -11.45 -10.84 -13.09
CA ASN A 22 -12.31 -12.03 -12.95
C ASN A 22 -13.10 -12.04 -11.64
N GLY A 23 -12.74 -11.19 -10.68
CA GLY A 23 -13.20 -11.25 -9.29
C GLY A 23 -12.42 -12.29 -8.48
N SER A 24 -12.69 -12.34 -7.18
CA SER A 24 -12.20 -13.37 -6.28
C SER A 24 -13.25 -13.66 -5.22
N ASN A 25 -13.29 -14.91 -4.74
CA ASN A 25 -14.10 -15.29 -3.57
C ASN A 25 -13.34 -15.07 -2.26
N GLU A 26 -12.04 -14.79 -2.33
CA GLU A 26 -11.14 -14.65 -1.18
C GLU A 26 -10.69 -13.19 -1.03
N ILE A 27 -10.14 -12.62 -2.11
CA ILE A 27 -9.66 -11.23 -2.10
C ILE A 27 -10.85 -10.28 -2.21
N THR A 28 -10.91 -9.36 -1.25
CA THR A 28 -11.94 -8.31 -1.16
C THR A 28 -11.34 -6.91 -1.31
N HIS A 29 -10.06 -6.78 -0.93
CA HIS A 29 -9.32 -5.51 -0.92
C HIS A 29 -7.98 -5.66 -1.62
N ILE A 30 -7.57 -4.62 -2.34
CA ILE A 30 -6.29 -4.57 -3.06
C ILE A 30 -5.55 -3.28 -2.73
N ILE A 31 -4.28 -3.40 -2.37
CA ILE A 31 -3.35 -2.28 -2.35
C ILE A 31 -2.47 -2.36 -3.60
N SER A 32 -2.58 -1.36 -4.48
CA SER A 32 -1.73 -1.20 -5.66
C SER A 32 -0.60 -0.19 -5.36
N VAL A 33 0.63 -0.70 -5.23
CA VAL A 33 1.83 0.12 -5.02
C VAL A 33 2.61 0.23 -6.34
N LEU A 34 2.21 1.18 -7.18
CA LEU A 34 2.70 1.36 -8.55
C LEU A 34 3.19 2.78 -8.75
N SER A 35 3.90 3.08 -9.85
CA SER A 35 4.37 4.45 -10.12
C SER A 35 3.24 5.43 -10.48
N SER A 36 2.02 4.94 -10.67
CA SER A 36 0.81 5.72 -10.89
C SER A 36 -0.35 5.14 -10.10
N ALA A 37 -1.19 6.01 -9.54
CA ALA A 37 -2.43 5.61 -8.88
C ALA A 37 -3.53 5.23 -9.89
N SER A 38 -3.39 5.62 -11.17
CA SER A 38 -4.41 5.43 -12.20
C SER A 38 -4.64 3.95 -12.51
N ILE A 39 -5.90 3.51 -12.48
CA ILE A 39 -6.26 2.15 -12.90
C ILE A 39 -5.89 1.87 -14.36
N SER A 40 -5.85 2.90 -15.21
CA SER A 40 -5.46 2.77 -16.61
C SER A 40 -4.01 2.31 -16.78
N PHE A 41 -3.19 2.33 -15.71
CA PHE A 41 -1.88 1.68 -15.69
C PHE A 41 -1.96 0.19 -16.08
N PHE A 42 -3.03 -0.52 -15.69
CA PHE A 42 -3.25 -1.91 -16.11
C PHE A 42 -3.46 -2.03 -17.62
N SER A 43 -4.20 -1.10 -18.23
CA SER A 43 -4.39 -1.06 -19.68
C SER A 43 -3.10 -0.69 -20.42
N GLN A 44 -2.23 0.14 -19.83
CA GLN A 44 -0.90 0.45 -20.38
C GLN A 44 0.04 -0.76 -20.31
N TRP A 45 -0.01 -1.51 -19.22
CA TRP A 45 0.76 -2.75 -19.06
C TRP A 45 0.25 -3.86 -19.99
N ARG A 46 -1.07 -3.99 -20.14
CA ARG A 46 -1.72 -4.99 -21.01
C ARG A 46 -2.97 -4.39 -21.67
N SER A 47 -2.85 -4.04 -22.95
CA SER A 47 -3.88 -3.33 -23.72
C SER A 47 -5.26 -3.99 -23.76
N SER A 48 -5.34 -5.32 -23.56
CA SER A 48 -6.61 -6.05 -23.50
C SER A 48 -7.37 -5.90 -22.17
N LEU A 49 -6.79 -5.22 -21.17
CA LEU A 49 -7.42 -5.03 -19.87
C LEU A 49 -8.17 -3.71 -19.79
N ALA A 50 -9.49 -3.80 -19.58
CA ALA A 50 -10.33 -2.70 -19.16
C ALA A 50 -10.91 -3.04 -17.79
N ILE A 51 -10.48 -2.31 -16.76
CA ILE A 51 -10.90 -2.54 -15.38
C ILE A 51 -11.85 -1.40 -15.00
N PRO A 52 -13.14 -1.68 -14.74
CA PRO A 52 -14.07 -0.64 -14.32
C PRO A 52 -13.69 -0.15 -12.92
N THR A 53 -13.83 1.15 -12.68
CA THR A 53 -13.63 1.75 -11.37
C THR A 53 -14.65 2.83 -11.06
N LYS A 54 -14.85 3.08 -9.77
CA LYS A 54 -15.62 4.20 -9.24
C LYS A 54 -14.86 4.78 -8.05
N GLU A 55 -14.47 6.04 -8.17
CA GLU A 55 -13.75 6.76 -7.12
C GLU A 55 -14.57 6.83 -5.81
N ILE A 56 -13.88 6.64 -4.68
CA ILE A 56 -14.40 6.81 -3.33
C ILE A 56 -13.81 8.09 -2.73
N ASN A 57 -12.47 8.18 -2.64
CA ASN A 57 -11.78 9.38 -2.17
C ASN A 57 -10.32 9.44 -2.65
N LYS A 58 -9.67 10.58 -2.40
CA LYS A 58 -8.22 10.77 -2.56
C LYS A 58 -7.67 11.49 -1.34
N ALA A 59 -6.46 11.11 -0.93
CA ALA A 59 -5.73 11.78 0.14
C ALA A 59 -4.47 12.46 -0.43
N TYR A 60 -4.16 13.65 0.09
CA TYR A 60 -3.04 14.46 -0.36
C TYR A 60 -2.19 14.92 0.83
N ALA A 61 -0.88 15.02 0.63
CA ALA A 61 0.05 15.54 1.62
C ALA A 61 -0.21 17.03 1.91
N GLY A 62 -0.18 17.42 3.18
CA GLY A 62 -0.38 18.79 3.64
C GLY A 62 -1.84 19.28 3.70
N GLY A 63 -2.82 18.39 3.52
CA GLY A 63 -4.23 18.73 3.68
C GLY A 63 -4.63 18.82 5.16
N SER A 64 -4.92 20.02 5.65
CA SER A 64 -5.58 20.21 6.96
C SER A 64 -7.01 19.67 6.88
N GLY A 65 -7.27 18.51 7.48
CA GLY A 65 -8.62 18.18 7.93
C GLY A 65 -9.03 19.18 9.02
N ASN A 66 -10.23 19.75 8.94
CA ASN A 66 -10.77 20.71 9.89
C ASN A 66 -10.53 20.28 11.35
N VAL A 67 -9.59 20.94 12.04
CA VAL A 67 -9.48 20.90 13.49
C VAL A 67 -10.35 22.03 14.03
N LEU A 68 -11.43 21.67 14.73
CA LEU A 68 -12.12 22.60 15.59
C LEU A 68 -11.16 23.08 16.68
N ASP A 69 -11.06 24.39 16.78
CA ASP A 69 -10.36 25.17 17.78
C ASP A 69 -10.81 24.78 19.20
N THR A 70 -9.95 24.08 19.92
CA THR A 70 -9.87 24.19 21.38
C THR A 70 -8.40 24.23 21.75
N GLY A 71 -7.89 25.45 21.93
CA GLY A 71 -6.52 25.70 22.36
C GLY A 71 -6.20 25.07 23.71
N GLU A 72 -5.20 24.20 23.71
CA GLU A 72 -4.31 23.91 24.83
C GLU A 72 -2.96 23.43 24.26
N VAL A 73 -1.88 24.18 24.54
CA VAL A 73 -0.53 23.87 24.06
C VAL A 73 0.22 23.14 25.18
N CYS A 74 0.53 21.86 24.97
CA CYS A 74 1.49 21.10 25.76
C CYS A 74 2.86 21.07 25.04
N PRO A 75 3.99 21.47 25.68
CA PRO A 75 5.30 21.39 25.06
C PRO A 75 5.98 20.08 25.47
N THR A 76 5.88 19.04 24.63
CA THR A 76 6.78 17.88 24.73
C THR A 76 7.24 17.42 23.36
N LEU A 77 8.56 17.26 23.30
CA LEU A 77 9.41 16.86 22.19
C LEU A 77 8.89 15.64 21.44
N VAL A 78 8.55 15.82 20.17
CA VAL A 78 8.70 14.79 19.14
C VAL A 78 9.28 15.48 17.91
N ASP A 79 10.42 14.98 17.46
CA ASP A 79 11.06 15.34 16.21
C ASP A 79 10.09 14.95 15.10
N ALA A 80 9.26 15.91 14.68
CA ALA A 80 8.40 15.76 13.54
C ALA A 80 9.31 15.69 12.32
N SER A 81 9.58 14.47 11.85
CA SER A 81 10.01 14.22 10.48
C SER A 81 9.19 15.13 9.58
N LYS A 82 9.80 16.22 9.15
CA LYS A 82 9.18 17.19 8.26
C LYS A 82 8.80 16.40 7.02
N SER A 83 7.50 16.20 6.80
CA SER A 83 6.99 15.70 5.52
C SER A 83 7.65 16.54 4.42
N CYS A 84 8.54 15.90 3.65
CA CYS A 84 9.35 16.56 2.63
C CYS A 84 8.57 16.75 1.33
N LEU A 85 7.27 16.42 1.33
CA LEU A 85 6.44 16.51 0.16
C LEU A 85 6.05 17.95 -0.12
N SER A 86 6.03 18.26 -1.42
CA SER A 86 5.31 19.44 -1.89
C SER A 86 3.84 19.31 -1.47
N PRO A 87 3.24 20.35 -0.85
CA PRO A 87 1.81 20.39 -0.58
C PRO A 87 1.03 20.00 -1.84
N GLY A 88 0.09 19.06 -1.70
CA GLY A 88 -0.70 18.56 -2.83
C GLY A 88 -0.16 17.31 -3.54
N LYS A 89 0.90 16.65 -3.06
CA LYS A 89 1.27 15.30 -3.54
C LYS A 89 0.16 14.31 -3.18
N LEU A 90 -0.28 13.49 -4.14
CA LEU A 90 -1.25 12.42 -3.91
C LEU A 90 -0.61 11.30 -3.09
N LEU A 91 -1.19 10.99 -1.93
CA LEU A 91 -0.80 9.85 -1.08
C LEU A 91 -1.48 8.57 -1.57
N TYR A 92 -2.80 8.60 -1.76
CA TYR A 92 -3.52 7.47 -2.33
C TYR A 92 -4.85 7.88 -2.97
N SER A 93 -5.33 7.03 -3.87
CA SER A 93 -6.69 7.03 -4.41
C SER A 93 -7.43 5.78 -3.92
N LEU A 94 -8.62 5.92 -3.37
CA LEU A 94 -9.47 4.81 -2.96
C LEU A 94 -10.63 4.69 -3.95
N GLU A 95 -10.87 3.47 -4.43
CA GLU A 95 -11.82 3.19 -5.51
C GLU A 95 -12.54 1.87 -5.27
N TYR A 96 -13.80 1.77 -5.68
CA TYR A 96 -14.36 0.48 -6.05
C TYR A 96 -13.79 0.09 -7.41
N ALA A 97 -13.36 -1.16 -7.57
CA ALA A 97 -12.67 -1.62 -8.76
C ALA A 97 -13.04 -3.05 -9.14
N GLY A 98 -12.72 -3.40 -10.39
CA GLY A 98 -12.84 -4.74 -10.91
C GLY A 98 -14.26 -5.17 -11.24
N LYS A 99 -14.42 -6.44 -11.60
CA LYS A 99 -15.71 -7.02 -12.00
C LYS A 99 -16.81 -6.68 -10.99
N ASP A 100 -17.92 -6.14 -11.50
CA ASP A 100 -19.08 -5.69 -10.73
C ASP A 100 -18.79 -4.61 -9.65
N LEU A 101 -17.61 -3.97 -9.68
CA LEU A 101 -17.17 -2.98 -8.67
C LEU A 101 -17.18 -3.52 -7.23
N LYS A 102 -16.93 -4.82 -7.05
CA LYS A 102 -16.99 -5.48 -5.74
C LYS A 102 -15.72 -5.36 -4.90
N LEU A 103 -14.60 -5.01 -5.50
CA LEU A 103 -13.32 -4.90 -4.80
C LEU A 103 -13.10 -3.46 -4.36
N VAL A 104 -12.49 -3.26 -3.20
CA VAL A 104 -11.97 -1.96 -2.79
C VAL A 104 -10.49 -1.91 -3.08
N ARG A 105 -10.06 -0.94 -3.89
CA ARG A 105 -8.66 -0.74 -4.27
C ARG A 105 -8.12 0.55 -3.69
N MET A 106 -7.04 0.48 -2.92
CA MET A 106 -6.23 1.63 -2.53
C MET A 106 -5.00 1.70 -3.43
N ALA A 107 -4.80 2.83 -4.13
CA ALA A 107 -3.74 3.02 -5.10
C ALA A 107 -2.74 4.07 -4.61
N ALA A 108 -1.54 3.63 -4.25
CA ALA A 108 -0.45 4.49 -3.80
C ALA A 108 0.58 4.68 -4.92
N PRO A 109 0.79 5.92 -5.42
CA PRO A 109 1.74 6.22 -6.48
C PRO A 109 3.18 6.29 -5.94
N ILE A 110 3.83 5.13 -5.77
CA ILE A 110 5.20 4.99 -5.27
C ILE A 110 6.12 4.46 -6.37
N ARG A 111 7.18 5.20 -6.68
CA ARG A 111 8.24 4.79 -7.62
C ARG A 111 9.20 3.82 -6.94
N ASP A 112 9.73 2.87 -7.70
CA ASP A 112 10.68 1.88 -7.18
C ASP A 112 12.10 2.42 -7.29
N MET A 113 12.42 3.40 -6.45
CA MET A 113 13.71 4.09 -6.44
C MET A 113 14.14 4.24 -4.99
N GLU A 114 15.43 4.08 -4.71
CA GLU A 114 16.00 4.28 -3.37
C GLU A 114 15.75 5.71 -2.82
N SER A 115 15.61 6.68 -3.72
CA SER A 115 15.29 8.08 -3.39
C SER A 115 13.80 8.39 -3.20
N GLU A 116 12.90 7.41 -3.37
CA GLU A 116 11.48 7.62 -3.13
C GLU A 116 11.19 7.52 -1.62
N ASP A 117 10.54 8.54 -1.08
CA ASP A 117 10.07 8.54 0.31
C ASP A 117 8.83 7.65 0.44
N ILE A 118 8.96 6.57 1.23
CA ILE A 118 7.87 5.63 1.49
C ILE A 118 7.14 5.93 2.80
N LEU A 119 7.76 6.69 3.72
CA LEU A 119 7.28 6.88 5.09
C LEU A 119 5.92 7.57 5.14
N ASP A 120 5.72 8.59 4.29
CA ASP A 120 4.45 9.32 4.18
C ASP A 120 3.27 8.44 3.73
N TYR A 121 3.54 7.28 3.14
CA TYR A 121 2.52 6.34 2.67
C TYR A 121 2.22 5.24 3.70
N LEU A 122 3.14 4.96 4.63
CA LEU A 122 3.05 3.77 5.47
C LEU A 122 1.79 3.80 6.33
N GLU A 123 1.59 4.86 7.11
CA GLU A 123 0.50 4.93 8.09
C GLU A 123 -0.89 4.59 7.49
N PRO A 124 -1.35 5.25 6.41
CA PRO A 124 -2.63 4.90 5.80
C PRO A 124 -2.66 3.51 5.15
N LEU A 125 -1.54 3.03 4.56
CA LEU A 125 -1.49 1.72 3.93
C LEU A 125 -1.55 0.59 4.96
N LEU A 126 -0.79 0.72 6.04
CA LEU A 126 -0.74 -0.26 7.12
C LEU A 126 -2.09 -0.33 7.85
N ASP A 127 -2.76 0.82 8.05
CA ASP A 127 -4.10 0.88 8.63
C ASP A 127 -5.15 0.24 7.73
N PHE A 128 -5.03 0.42 6.42
CA PHE A 128 -5.86 -0.27 5.45
C PHE A 128 -5.69 -1.79 5.55
N ILE A 129 -4.46 -2.30 5.69
CA ILE A 129 -4.22 -3.74 5.91
C ILE A 129 -4.90 -4.20 7.21
N GLU A 130 -4.61 -3.53 8.32
CA GLU A 130 -5.05 -3.92 9.66
C GLU A 130 -6.58 -3.95 9.79
N LYS A 131 -7.26 -2.96 9.22
CA LYS A 131 -8.71 -2.88 9.24
C LYS A 131 -9.33 -3.98 8.38
N ASN A 132 -8.89 -4.10 7.13
CA ASN A 132 -9.64 -4.87 6.14
C ASN A 132 -9.34 -6.37 6.20
N ARG A 133 -8.21 -6.80 6.79
CA ARG A 133 -7.91 -8.23 7.01
C ARG A 133 -8.84 -8.90 8.03
N LYS A 134 -9.60 -8.12 8.80
CA LYS A 134 -10.56 -8.61 9.81
C LYS A 134 -11.93 -8.93 9.20
N GLU A 135 -12.26 -8.32 8.07
CA GLU A 135 -13.57 -8.42 7.42
C GLU A 135 -13.49 -9.16 6.06
N GLY A 136 -12.31 -9.28 5.49
CA GLY A 136 -12.03 -10.05 4.29
C GLY A 136 -10.53 -10.20 4.08
N SER A 137 -10.08 -10.49 2.85
CA SER A 137 -8.66 -10.61 2.54
C SER A 137 -8.10 -9.45 1.71
N VAL A 138 -6.85 -9.07 2.01
CA VAL A 138 -6.11 -7.97 1.41
C VAL A 138 -4.97 -8.53 0.54
N LEU A 139 -4.94 -8.15 -0.74
CA LEU A 139 -3.80 -8.36 -1.63
C LEU A 139 -2.96 -7.07 -1.73
N VAL A 140 -1.70 -7.12 -1.31
CA VAL A 140 -0.74 -6.04 -1.53
C VAL A 140 0.14 -6.42 -2.71
N HIS A 141 0.17 -5.58 -3.74
CA HIS A 141 0.97 -5.85 -4.93
C HIS A 141 1.74 -4.61 -5.40
N CYS A 142 2.84 -4.87 -6.09
CA CYS A 142 3.50 -3.88 -6.93
C CYS A 142 3.60 -4.41 -8.36
N PHE A 143 4.60 -3.95 -9.14
CA PHE A 143 4.79 -4.46 -10.48
C PHE A 143 5.26 -5.93 -10.46
N ALA A 144 6.38 -6.21 -9.80
CA ALA A 144 6.99 -7.54 -9.75
C ALA A 144 6.62 -8.37 -8.51
N GLY A 145 6.03 -7.75 -7.48
CA GLY A 145 5.83 -8.40 -6.18
C GLY A 145 7.11 -8.55 -5.35
N VAL A 146 8.17 -7.81 -5.69
CA VAL A 146 9.52 -7.98 -5.13
C VAL A 146 9.93 -6.85 -4.19
N SER A 147 9.82 -5.59 -4.63
CA SER A 147 10.37 -4.44 -3.89
C SER A 147 9.30 -3.65 -3.13
N ARG A 148 8.57 -2.74 -3.79
CA ARG A 148 7.56 -1.87 -3.15
C ARG A 148 6.53 -2.59 -2.28
N SER A 149 5.89 -3.65 -2.78
CA SER A 149 4.91 -4.40 -1.99
C SER A 149 5.54 -5.14 -0.82
N ALA A 150 6.78 -5.62 -0.98
CA ALA A 150 7.51 -6.25 0.11
C ALA A 150 7.85 -5.22 1.19
N ALA A 151 8.30 -4.02 0.82
CA ALA A 151 8.56 -2.94 1.78
C ALA A 151 7.32 -2.62 2.63
N ILE A 152 6.14 -2.46 2.00
CA ILE A 152 4.87 -2.22 2.72
C ILE A 152 4.53 -3.36 3.68
N ILE A 153 4.68 -4.62 3.25
CA ILE A 153 4.39 -5.76 4.12
C ILE A 153 5.42 -5.92 5.23
N THR A 154 6.71 -5.69 4.96
CA THR A 154 7.75 -5.68 5.99
C THR A 154 7.42 -4.63 7.07
N SER A 155 7.08 -3.39 6.68
CA SER A 155 6.63 -2.38 7.65
C SER A 155 5.36 -2.77 8.39
N TYR A 156 4.42 -3.47 7.72
CA TYR A 156 3.24 -4.01 8.39
C TYR A 156 3.61 -5.00 9.48
N LEU A 157 4.46 -5.99 9.16
CA LEU A 157 4.88 -7.03 10.10
C LEU A 157 5.68 -6.45 11.27
N MET A 158 6.58 -5.49 11.01
CA MET A 158 7.26 -4.74 12.07
C MET A 158 6.25 -4.11 13.04
N ARG A 159 5.23 -3.42 12.50
CA ARG A 159 4.23 -2.72 13.33
C ARG A 159 3.31 -3.69 14.08
N SER A 160 2.79 -4.71 13.40
CA SER A 160 1.78 -5.61 13.95
C SER A 160 2.36 -6.68 14.88
N GLU A 161 3.58 -7.16 14.57
CA GLU A 161 4.23 -8.26 15.28
C GLU A 161 5.43 -7.80 16.13
N ARG A 162 5.75 -6.50 16.13
CA ARG A 162 6.88 -5.90 16.87
C ARG A 162 8.23 -6.52 16.52
N LEU A 163 8.39 -6.89 15.26
CA LEU A 163 9.63 -7.43 14.72
C LEU A 163 10.59 -6.30 14.35
N SER A 164 11.90 -6.57 14.41
CA SER A 164 12.87 -5.69 13.74
C SER A 164 12.65 -5.73 12.23
N GLN A 165 13.25 -4.81 11.50
CA GLN A 165 13.24 -4.83 10.05
C GLN A 165 13.73 -6.18 9.49
N GLU A 166 14.85 -6.68 10.00
CA GLU A 166 15.48 -7.91 9.52
C GLU A 166 14.57 -9.10 9.80
N ASP A 167 14.04 -9.21 11.02
CA ASP A 167 13.14 -10.29 11.41
C ASP A 167 11.84 -10.27 10.60
N ALA A 168 11.28 -9.08 10.35
CA ALA A 168 10.09 -8.90 9.53
C ALA A 168 10.32 -9.30 8.07
N LEU A 169 11.45 -8.89 7.48
CA LEU A 169 11.80 -9.24 6.12
C LEU A 169 12.07 -10.75 5.98
N GLU A 170 12.78 -11.35 6.93
CA GLU A 170 13.05 -12.78 6.93
C GLU A 170 11.76 -13.59 7.12
N SER A 171 10.85 -13.12 7.97
CA SER A 171 9.53 -13.74 8.10
C SER A 171 8.71 -13.64 6.80
N LEU A 172 8.78 -12.53 6.08
CA LEU A 172 8.12 -12.40 4.77
C LEU A 172 8.72 -13.35 3.73
N LYS A 173 10.05 -13.56 3.73
CA LYS A 173 10.72 -14.50 2.83
C LYS A 173 10.27 -15.95 3.01
N GLN A 174 9.83 -16.33 4.21
CA GLN A 174 9.25 -17.66 4.45
C GLN A 174 7.96 -17.90 3.63
N SER A 175 7.24 -16.83 3.29
CA SER A 175 6.04 -16.88 2.44
C SER A 175 6.35 -16.65 0.96
N CYS A 176 7.34 -15.82 0.65
CA CYS A 176 7.75 -15.49 -0.71
C CYS A 176 9.27 -15.25 -0.78
N GLU A 177 10.03 -16.26 -1.18
CA GLU A 177 11.50 -16.26 -1.13
C GLU A 177 12.16 -15.12 -1.93
N PHE A 178 11.51 -14.66 -3.01
CA PHE A 178 12.07 -13.69 -3.94
C PHE A 178 11.85 -12.22 -3.55
N VAL A 179 11.28 -11.94 -2.38
CA VAL A 179 11.11 -10.55 -1.92
C VAL A 179 12.46 -9.90 -1.66
N CYS A 180 12.59 -8.66 -2.13
CA CYS A 180 13.81 -7.87 -2.01
C CYS A 180 13.41 -6.39 -2.17
N PRO A 181 12.98 -5.72 -1.08
CA PRO A 181 12.85 -4.26 -1.06
C PRO A 181 14.17 -3.62 -1.51
N ASN A 182 14.11 -2.51 -2.25
CA ASN A 182 15.33 -1.75 -2.54
C ASN A 182 15.94 -1.18 -1.25
N ASP A 183 17.24 -0.91 -1.28
CA ASP A 183 18.01 -0.52 -0.11
C ASP A 183 17.50 0.77 0.53
N GLY A 184 17.10 1.76 -0.27
CA GLY A 184 16.54 3.01 0.25
C GLY A 184 15.21 2.83 0.98
N PHE A 185 14.40 1.84 0.61
CA PHE A 185 13.21 1.50 1.39
C PHE A 185 13.58 0.81 2.70
N LEU A 186 14.54 -0.12 2.68
CA LEU A 186 15.03 -0.74 3.91
C LEU A 186 15.60 0.32 4.85
N GLU A 187 16.48 1.20 4.41
CA GLU A 187 17.02 2.26 5.26
C GLU A 187 15.92 3.11 5.95
N GLN A 188 14.84 3.41 5.23
CA GLN A 188 13.70 4.17 5.75
C GLN A 188 12.88 3.40 6.79
N VAL A 189 12.65 2.09 6.59
CA VAL A 189 11.75 1.28 7.44
C VAL A 189 12.49 0.55 8.55
N SER A 190 13.47 1.21 9.18
CA SER A 190 14.33 0.65 10.23
C SER A 190 13.71 0.64 11.62
#